data_AF-A0A259D2F1-F1
#
_entry.id   AF-A0A259D2F1-F1
#
_cell.length_a   1.000
_cell.length_b   1.000
_cell.length_c   1.000
_cell.angle_alpha   90.00
_cell.angle_beta   90.00
_cell.angle_gamma   90.00
#
_symmetry.space_group_name_H-M   'P 1'
#
loop_
_entity.id
_entity.type
_entity.pdbx_description
1 polymer ?
#
loop_
_entity_poly.entity_id
_entity_poly.type
_entity_poly.pdbx_seq_one_letter_code
_entity_poly.pdbx_strand_id
1 'polypeptide(L)' 'LSGNLLRMLKAAGQQAPDMKPILEINPEHPLLLKLKSDDKQFDEWTEVLFDQALLAEGGQLNDPAAYVKRINQLLLS' A
#
# COMPACT_ATOMS: atom_id res chain seq x y z
N LEU A 1 -12.00 -6.49 -11.40
CA LEU A 1 -11.73 -5.34 -12.30
C LEU A 1 -10.36 -4.80 -11.91
N SER A 2 -9.46 -4.45 -12.84
CA SER A 2 -8.15 -3.89 -12.45
C SER A 2 -8.28 -2.47 -11.91
N GLY A 3 -7.39 -2.02 -11.02
CA GLY A 3 -7.38 -0.65 -10.49
C GLY A 3 -7.30 0.41 -11.59
N ASN A 4 -6.58 0.11 -12.68
CA ASN A 4 -6.52 0.97 -13.86
C ASN A 4 -7.88 1.18 -14.54
N LEU A 5 -8.68 0.11 -14.68
CA LEU A 5 -10.01 0.19 -15.29
C LEU A 5 -10.98 0.98 -14.40
N LEU A 6 -10.93 0.81 -13.09
CA LEU A 6 -11.72 1.61 -12.15
C LEU A 6 -11.39 3.11 -12.27
N ARG A 7 -10.10 3.45 -12.47
CA ARG A 7 -9.67 4.83 -12.70
C ARG A 7 -10.24 5.41 -14.00
N MET A 8 -10.23 4.63 -15.08
CA MET A 8 -10.82 5.03 -16.36
C MET A 8 -12.33 5.28 -16.23
N LEU A 9 -13.05 4.42 -15.52
CA LEU A 9 -14.48 4.60 -15.25
C LEU A 9 -14.76 5.88 -14.45
N LYS A 10 -14.01 6.13 -13.38
CA LYS A 10 -14.12 7.37 -12.59
C LYS A 10 -13.82 8.61 -13.42
N ALA A 11 -12.77 8.58 -14.26
CA ALA A 11 -12.41 9.70 -15.13
C ALA A 11 -13.45 9.98 -16.22
N ALA A 12 -14.17 8.95 -16.67
CA ALA A 12 -15.29 9.07 -17.61
C ALA A 12 -16.61 9.54 -16.96
N GLY A 13 -16.60 9.86 -15.66
CA GLY A 13 -17.81 10.26 -14.91
C GLY A 13 -18.77 9.10 -14.61
N GLN A 14 -18.35 7.85 -14.83
CA GLN A 14 -19.14 6.67 -14.52
C GLN A 14 -18.98 6.29 -13.05
N GLN A 15 -20.06 5.82 -12.43
CA GLN A 15 -19.99 5.25 -11.08
C GLN A 15 -19.19 3.95 -11.15
N ALA A 16 -17.95 4.00 -10.69
CA ALA A 16 -17.15 2.81 -10.50
C ALA A 16 -17.57 2.14 -9.17
N PRO A 17 -17.86 0.83 -9.15
CA PRO A 17 -18.20 0.13 -7.92
C PRO A 17 -17.04 0.21 -6.92
N ASP A 18 -17.37 0.33 -5.63
CA ASP A 18 -16.37 0.26 -4.56
C ASP A 18 -15.84 -1.17 -4.49
N MET A 19 -14.59 -1.34 -4.90
CA MET A 19 -13.92 -2.64 -4.95
C MET A 19 -12.72 -2.58 -4.01
N LYS A 20 -12.67 -3.49 -3.03
CA LYS A 20 -11.52 -3.64 -2.16
C LYS A 20 -10.45 -4.47 -2.89
N PRO A 21 -9.21 -3.97 -3.03
CA PRO A 21 -8.14 -4.75 -3.62
C PRO A 21 -7.73 -5.92 -2.71
N ILE A 22 -7.11 -6.94 -3.31
CA ILE A 22 -6.48 -8.05 -2.58
C ILE A 22 -5.00 -7.67 -2.38
N LEU A 23 -4.55 -7.62 -1.13
CA LEU A 23 -3.14 -7.44 -0.83
C LEU A 23 -2.43 -8.80 -0.92
N GLU A 24 -1.55 -8.94 -1.89
CA GLU A 24 -0.70 -10.12 -2.05
C GLU A 24 0.68 -9.87 -1.44
N ILE A 25 1.23 -10.87 -0.77
CA ILE A 25 2.53 -10.79 -0.11
C ILE A 25 3.48 -11.87 -0.60
N ASN A 26 4.78 -11.54 -0.67
CA ASN A 26 5.83 -12.52 -0.92
C ASN A 26 6.45 -12.97 0.41
N PRO A 27 6.15 -14.20 0.89
CA PRO A 27 6.63 -14.69 2.18
C PRO A 27 8.15 -14.93 2.21
N GLU A 28 8.79 -15.07 1.05
CA GLU A 28 10.24 -15.30 0.93
C GLU A 28 11.03 -13.99 0.91
N HIS A 29 10.36 -12.84 0.83
CA HIS A 29 11.04 -11.56 0.74
C HIS A 29 11.74 -11.20 2.07
N PRO A 30 13.02 -10.79 2.08
CA PRO A 30 13.78 -10.51 3.29
C PRO A 30 13.10 -9.50 4.25
N LEU A 31 12.38 -8.52 3.70
CA LEU A 31 11.61 -7.55 4.49
C LEU A 31 10.53 -8.24 5.34
N LEU A 32 9.76 -9.18 4.78
CA LEU A 32 8.71 -9.87 5.54
C LEU A 32 9.27 -10.80 6.59
N LEU A 33 10.40 -11.44 6.30
CA LEU A 33 11.11 -12.27 7.28
C LEU A 33 11.57 -11.43 8.47
N LYS A 34 12.09 -10.21 8.23
CA LYS A 34 12.48 -9.27 9.29
C LYS A 34 11.27 -8.81 10.12
N LEU A 35 10.13 -8.54 9.49
CA LEU A 35 8.90 -8.13 10.18
C LEU A 35 8.34 -9.19 11.10
N LYS A 36 8.44 -10.46 10.72
CA LYS A 36 7.97 -11.57 11.56
C LYS A 36 8.65 -11.62 12.92
N SER A 37 9.84 -11.04 13.05
CA SER A 37 10.65 -11.04 14.27
C SER A 37 10.61 -9.73 15.07
N ASP A 38 10.06 -8.64 14.53
CA ASP A 38 10.07 -7.32 15.17
C ASP A 38 8.64 -6.77 15.35
N ASP A 39 8.10 -6.97 16.55
CA ASP A 39 6.74 -6.51 16.90
C ASP A 39 6.63 -4.97 17.01
N LYS A 40 7.73 -4.26 17.30
CA LYS A 40 7.63 -2.83 17.65
C LYS A 40 7.33 -1.92 16.45
N GLN A 41 7.68 -2.36 15.25
CA GLN A 41 7.49 -1.61 14.01
C GLN A 41 6.56 -2.32 13.04
N PHE A 42 5.95 -3.44 13.44
CA PHE A 42 5.15 -4.29 12.56
C PHE A 42 4.03 -3.50 11.87
N ASP A 43 3.27 -2.72 12.63
CA ASP A 43 2.15 -1.93 12.11
C ASP A 43 2.62 -0.89 11.09
N GLU A 44 3.70 -0.16 11.38
CA GLU A 44 4.24 0.89 10.50
C GLU A 44 4.73 0.32 9.17
N TRP A 45 5.43 -0.82 9.21
CA TRP A 45 5.90 -1.49 8.00
C TRP A 45 4.76 -2.09 7.19
N THR A 46 3.74 -2.65 7.85
CA THR A 46 2.58 -3.24 7.16
C THR A 46 1.81 -2.16 6.41
N GLU A 47 1.63 -0.99 7.03
CA GLU A 47 1.06 0.20 6.40
C GLU A 47 1.90 0.69 5.20
N VAL A 48 3.22 0.79 5.35
CA VAL A 48 4.10 1.19 4.24
C VAL A 48 4.05 0.21 3.07
N LEU A 49 4.03 -1.10 3.34
CA LEU A 49 3.91 -2.13 2.32
C LEU A 49 2.57 -2.05 1.57
N PHE A 50 1.49 -1.79 2.29
CA PHE A 50 0.17 -1.60 1.69
C PHE A 50 0.12 -0.36 0.80
N ASP A 51 0.60 0.78 1.29
CA ASP A 51 0.67 2.04 0.53
C ASP A 51 1.54 1.87 -0.73
N GLN A 52 2.67 1.16 -0.61
CA GLN A 52 3.55 0.86 -1.74
C GLN A 52 2.86 -0.01 -2.78
N ALA A 53 2.10 -1.04 -2.37
CA ALA A 53 1.32 -1.88 -3.28
C ALA A 53 0.25 -1.07 -4.02
N LEU A 54 -0.44 -0.17 -3.31
CA LEU A 54 -1.44 0.72 -3.90
C LEU A 54 -0.82 1.64 -4.96
N LEU A 55 0.33 2.24 -4.67
CA LEU A 55 1.09 3.06 -5.62
C LEU A 55 1.54 2.24 -6.84
N ALA A 56 2.01 1.01 -6.64
CA ALA A 56 2.49 0.14 -7.71
C ALA A 56 1.39 -0.27 -8.70
N GLU A 57 0.13 -0.40 -8.23
CA GLU A 57 -1.04 -0.64 -9.11
C GLU A 57 -1.52 0.66 -9.82
N GLY A 58 -0.84 1.79 -9.59
CA GLY A 58 -1.25 3.12 -10.07
C GLY A 58 -2.44 3.68 -9.30
N GLY A 59 -2.66 3.23 -8.08
CA GLY A 59 -3.56 3.86 -7.12
C GLY A 59 -3.00 5.19 -6.61
N GLN A 60 -3.82 5.89 -5.83
CA GLN A 60 -3.41 7.10 -5.12
C GLN A 60 -3.55 6.85 -3.63
N LEU A 61 -2.63 7.38 -2.84
CA LEU A 61 -2.72 7.34 -1.39
C LEU A 61 -3.78 8.35 -0.92
N ASN A 62 -4.54 7.96 0.11
CA ASN A 62 -5.47 8.88 0.76
C ASN A 62 -4.73 9.97 1.54
N ASP A 63 -3.60 9.63 2.17
CA ASP A 63 -2.73 10.56 2.87
C ASP A 63 -1.26 10.34 2.47
N PRO A 64 -0.79 11.02 1.40
CA PRO A 64 0.61 10.92 0.97
C PRO A 64 1.61 11.42 2.03
N ALA A 65 1.21 12.36 2.89
CA ALA A 65 2.10 12.92 3.91
C ALA A 65 2.36 11.92 5.04
N ALA A 66 1.32 11.17 5.44
CA ALA A 66 1.46 10.07 6.39
C ALA A 66 2.43 9.01 5.87
N TYR A 67 2.30 8.57 4.63
CA TYR A 67 3.22 7.60 4.01
C TYR A 67 4.68 8.07 4.05
N VAL A 68 4.96 9.30 3.61
CA VAL A 68 6.32 9.87 3.65
C VAL A 68 6.86 9.94 5.08
N LYS A 69 6.02 10.32 6.04
CA LYS A 69 6.40 10.37 7.46
C LYS A 69 6.79 8.99 7.98
N ARG A 70 6.00 7.94 7.70
CA ARG A 70 6.29 6.56 8.11
C ARG A 70 7.60 6.06 7.53
N ILE A 71 7.81 6.24 6.22
CA ILE A 71 9.07 5.88 5.55
C ILE A 71 10.26 6.56 6.25
N ASN A 72 10.18 7.86 6.51
CA ASN A 72 11.25 8.59 7.17
C ASN A 72 11.52 8.09 8.59
N GLN A 73 10.48 7.73 9.34
CA GLN A 73 10.63 7.15 10.69
C GLN A 73 11.34 5.79 10.64
N LEU A 74 10.96 4.92 9.70
CA LEU A 74 11.55 3.59 9.52
C LEU A 74 13.00 3.65 8.99
N LEU A 75 13.35 4.65 8.19
CA LEU A 75 14.72 4.85 7.71
C LEU A 75 15.68 5.31 8.81
N LEU A 76 15.17 5.96 9.86
CA LEU A 76 15.96 6.49 10.98
C LEU A 76 15.97 5.55 12.20
N SER A 77 15.27 4.42 12.12
CA SER A 77 15.11 3.47 13.23
C SER A 77 16.19 2.41 13.30
#